data_AF-A0A1I9XBN3-F1
#
_entry.id   AF-A0A1I9XBN3-F1
#
_cell.length_a   1.000
_cell.length_b   1.000
_cell.length_c   1.000
_cell.angle_alpha   90.00
_cell.angle_beta   90.00
_cell.angle_gamma   90.00
#
_symmetry.space_group_name_H-M   'P 1'
#
loop_
_entity.id
_entity.type
_entity.pdbx_description
1 polymer ?
#
loop_
_entity_poly.entity_id
_entity_poly.type
_entity_poly.pdbx_seq_one_letter_code
_entity_poly.pdbx_strand_id
1 'polypeptide(L)' 'RRTQSINSAFAELRECIPNVPADTKLSKIKTLRLATSYIAYLMDLLAKDDANGETEAFKAEI' A
#
# COMPACT_ATOMS: atom_id res chain seq x y z
N ARG A 1 6.19 -5.77 -24.70
CA ARG A 1 7.29 -5.27 -23.84
C ARG A 1 6.83 -4.18 -22.85
N ARG A 2 6.41 -2.99 -23.30
CA ARG A 2 5.98 -1.88 -22.40
C ARG A 2 4.84 -2.26 -21.43
N THR A 3 3.74 -2.81 -21.96
CA THR A 3 2.57 -3.17 -21.13
C THR A 3 2.87 -4.28 -20.12
N GLN A 4 3.69 -5.26 -20.50
CA GLN A 4 4.15 -6.32 -19.58
C GLN A 4 4.97 -5.74 -18.44
N SER A 5 5.95 -4.87 -18.73
CA SER A 5 6.74 -4.19 -17.70
C SER A 5 5.86 -3.37 -16.74
N ILE A 6 4.86 -2.64 -17.26
CA ILE A 6 3.90 -1.91 -16.42
C ILE A 6 3.07 -2.86 -15.55
N ASN A 7 2.61 -3.98 -16.11
CA ASN A 7 1.79 -4.94 -15.36
C ASN A 7 2.61 -5.65 -14.26
N SER A 8 3.88 -5.97 -14.51
CA SER A 8 4.81 -6.49 -13.50
C SER A 8 5.03 -5.50 -12.37
N ALA A 9 5.33 -4.23 -12.68
CA ALA A 9 5.48 -3.19 -11.66
C ALA A 9 4.20 -3.00 -10.82
N PHE A 10 3.02 -3.13 -11.43
CA PHE A 10 1.75 -3.12 -10.70
C PHE A 10 1.56 -4.35 -9.82
N ALA A 11 2.09 -5.53 -10.20
CA ALA A 11 2.04 -6.73 -9.37
C ALA A 11 2.94 -6.57 -8.14
N GLU A 12 4.19 -6.14 -8.35
CA GLU A 12 5.13 -5.83 -7.28
C GLU A 12 4.57 -4.78 -6.30
N LEU A 13 3.94 -3.72 -6.81
CA LEU A 13 3.32 -2.70 -5.97
C LEU A 13 2.16 -3.25 -5.11
N ARG A 14 1.43 -4.27 -5.59
CA ARG A 14 0.36 -4.90 -4.80
C ARG A 14 0.91 -5.71 -3.64
N GLU A 15 2.03 -6.39 -3.83
CA GLU A 15 2.69 -7.19 -2.80
C GLU A 15 3.18 -6.33 -1.63
N CYS A 16 3.43 -5.04 -1.86
CA CYS A 16 3.79 -4.09 -0.80
C CYS A 16 2.62 -3.63 0.06
N ILE A 17 1.35 -3.86 -0.33
CA ILE A 17 0.17 -3.37 0.40
C ILE A 17 -0.20 -4.40 1.48
N PRO A 18 -0.13 -4.05 2.78
CA PRO A 18 -0.46 -4.97 3.85
C PRO A 18 -1.98 -5.18 3.97
N ASN A 19 -2.38 -6.26 4.65
CA ASN A 19 -3.78 -6.61 4.94
C ASN A 19 -4.65 -6.80 3.69
N VAL A 20 -4.02 -7.12 2.55
CA VAL A 20 -4.68 -7.52 1.31
C VAL A 20 -4.34 -8.98 1.03
N PRO A 21 -5.33 -9.89 0.94
CA PRO A 21 -5.09 -11.28 0.54
C PRO A 21 -4.43 -11.36 -0.84
N ALA A 22 -3.48 -12.28 -1.01
CA ALA A 22 -2.68 -12.41 -2.24
C ALA A 22 -3.52 -12.71 -3.51
N ASP A 23 -4.71 -13.29 -3.33
CA ASP A 23 -5.68 -13.59 -4.39
C ASP A 23 -6.59 -12.40 -4.75
N THR A 24 -6.52 -11.31 -3.98
CA THR A 24 -7.33 -10.11 -4.20
C THR A 24 -6.91 -9.38 -5.47
N LYS A 25 -7.81 -9.33 -6.44
CA LYS A 25 -7.61 -8.57 -7.68
C LYS A 25 -7.87 -7.08 -7.48
N LEU A 26 -6.87 -6.36 -6.99
CA LEU A 26 -6.92 -4.90 -6.95
C LEU A 26 -6.85 -4.30 -8.37
N SER A 27 -7.82 -3.44 -8.71
CA SER A 27 -7.75 -2.61 -9.91
C SER A 27 -6.54 -1.66 -9.86
N LYS A 28 -6.03 -1.21 -11.02
CA LYS A 28 -4.88 -0.29 -11.08
C LYS A 28 -5.11 0.96 -10.22
N ILE A 29 -6.30 1.55 -10.28
CA ILE A 29 -6.62 2.73 -9.48
C ILE A 29 -6.69 2.43 -7.99
N LYS A 30 -7.25 1.29 -7.57
CA LYS A 30 -7.27 0.88 -6.16
C LYS A 30 -5.86 0.61 -5.64
N THR A 31 -5.01 -0.07 -6.41
CA THR A 31 -3.60 -0.29 -6.06
C THR A 31 -2.87 1.03 -5.80
N LEU A 32 -3.04 2.02 -6.69
CA LEU A 32 -2.40 3.33 -6.51
C LEU A 32 -2.92 4.04 -5.25
N ARG A 33 -4.24 4.06 -5.02
CA ARG A 33 -4.84 4.70 -3.83
C ARG A 33 -4.37 4.06 -2.52
N LEU A 34 -4.37 2.74 -2.46
CA LEU A 34 -3.92 2.00 -1.29
C LEU A 34 -2.42 2.18 -1.05
N ALA A 35 -1.59 2.17 -2.10
CA ALA A 35 -0.16 2.44 -1.97
C ALA A 35 0.11 3.86 -1.45
N THR A 36 -0.57 4.88 -1.97
CA THR A 36 -0.46 6.26 -1.46
C THR A 36 -0.89 6.37 0.00
N SER A 37 -2.00 5.72 0.36
CA SER A 37 -2.50 5.72 1.75
C SER A 37 -1.52 5.01 2.69
N TYR A 38 -0.91 3.92 2.23
CA TYR A 38 0.07 3.17 3.01
C TYR A 38 1.37 3.97 3.22
N ILE A 39 1.86 4.66 2.20
CA ILE A 39 2.99 5.59 2.34
C ILE A 39 2.68 6.67 3.38
N ALA A 40 1.50 7.30 3.31
CA ALA A 40 1.09 8.32 4.29
C ALA A 40 1.03 7.77 5.71
N TYR A 41 0.49 6.55 5.89
CA TYR A 41 0.49 5.86 7.17
C TYR A 41 1.90 5.61 7.71
N LEU A 42 2.82 5.10 6.88
CA LEU A 42 4.21 4.87 7.29
C LEU A 42 4.92 6.16 7.69
N MET A 43 4.66 7.27 6.98
CA MET A 43 5.22 8.58 7.32
C MET A 43 4.69 9.10 8.67
N ASP A 44 3.39 8.94 8.93
CA ASP A 44 2.77 9.32 10.22
C ASP A 44 3.27 8.44 11.37
N LEU A 45 3.40 7.12 11.14
CA LEU A 45 3.95 6.18 12.10
C LEU A 45 5.38 6.55 12.50
N LEU A 46 6.25 6.85 11.53
CA LEU A 46 7.62 7.28 11.81
C LEU A 46 7.67 8.61 12.58
N ALA A 47 6.81 9.57 12.25
CA ALA A 47 6.75 10.83 12.96
C ALA A 47 6.22 10.71 14.41
N LYS A 48 5.36 9.72 14.67
CA LYS A 48 4.78 9.44 16.00
C LYS A 48 5.67 8.57 16.88
N ASP A 49 6.48 7.69 16.29
CA ASP A 49 7.46 6.88 17.01
C ASP A 49 8.49 7.78 17.73
N ASP A 50 8.90 8.87 17.09
CA ASP A 50 9.73 9.93 17.70
C ASP A 50 9.04 10.63 18.89
N ALA A 51 7.72 10.52 19.02
CA ALA A 51 6.88 11.19 20.01
C ALA A 51 6.17 10.23 21.00
N ASN A 52 6.49 8.93 21.01
CA ASN A 52 5.81 7.89 21.82
C ASN A 52 4.27 7.83 21.63
N GLY A 53 3.77 8.20 20.45
CA GLY A 53 2.33 8.18 20.14
C GLY A 53 1.88 6.85 19.54
N GLU A 54 0.76 6.30 20.00
CA GLU A 54 0.14 5.13 19.36
C GLU A 54 -0.41 5.51 17.96
N THR A 55 -0.08 4.70 16.94
CA THR A 55 -0.62 4.86 15.58
C THR A 55 -1.62 3.73 15.30
N GLU A 56 -2.84 4.07 14.86
CA GLU A 56 -3.85 3.08 14.50
C GLU A 56 -3.38 2.22 13.34
N ALA A 57 -3.55 0.89 13.43
CA ALA A 57 -3.10 -0.03 12.39
C ALA A 57 -3.73 0.29 11.00
N PHE A 58 -2.92 0.18 9.94
CA PHE A 58 -3.36 0.40 8.57
C PHE A 58 -4.50 -0.54 8.15
N LYS A 59 -5.61 0.04 7.66
CA LYS A 59 -6.77 -0.70 7.14
C LYS A 59 -6.85 -0.54 5.63
N ALA A 60 -6.66 -1.63 4.90
CA ALA A 60 -6.88 -1.64 3.46
C ALA A 60 -8.37 -1.77 3.16
N GLU A 61 -9.01 -0.71 2.64
CA GLU A 61 -10.39 -0.78 2.14
C GLU A 61 -10.40 -1.35 0.71
N ILE A 62 -10.77 -2.64 0.60
CA ILE A 62 -10.64 -3.45 -0.61
C ILE A 62 -11.74 -3.20 -1.63
#